data_AF-A0A9W4CSL6-F1
#
_entry.id   AF-A0A9W4CSL6-F1
#
_cell.length_a   1.000
_cell.length_b   1.000
_cell.length_c   1.000
_cell.angle_alpha   90.00
_cell.angle_beta   90.00
_cell.angle_gamma   90.00
#
_symmetry.space_group_name_H-M   'P 1'
#
loop_
_entity.id
_entity.type
_entity.pdbx_description
1 polymer ?
#
loop_
_entity_poly.entity_id
_entity_poly.type
_entity_poly.pdbx_seq_one_letter_code
_entity_poly.pdbx_strand_id
1 'polypeptide(L)'
;MTGQMCWLSRCGGDGKKILHLRLDVNKPWVPYYLMANYSVPDYPIPGGSKGWATYQKLFKAGWKLEPTPQPAFQDQQIPKAA
;
A
#
# COMPACT_ATOMS: atom_id res chain seq x y z
N MET A 1 -7.46 1.86 19.67
CA MET A 1 -7.51 2.60 18.39
C MET A 1 -6.74 1.78 17.37
N THR A 2 -7.41 1.24 16.36
CA THR A 2 -6.77 0.43 15.31
C THR A 2 -6.72 1.27 14.03
N GLY A 3 -5.53 1.49 13.50
CA GLY A 3 -5.36 2.25 12.26
C GLY A 3 -5.80 1.48 11.02
N GLN A 4 -5.75 2.15 9.88
CA GLN A 4 -6.00 1.61 8.55
C GLN A 4 -4.71 1.54 7.74
N MET A 5 -4.67 0.57 6.82
CA MET A 5 -3.53 0.36 5.92
C MET A 5 -4.01 0.18 4.49
N CYS A 6 -3.22 0.62 3.51
CA CYS A 6 -3.60 0.61 2.09
C CYS A 6 -2.36 0.46 1.18
N TRP A 7 -2.48 -0.29 0.09
CA TRP A 7 -1.35 -0.64 -0.80
C TRP A 7 -1.23 0.27 -2.03
N LEU A 8 -0.74 1.50 -1.87
CA LEU A 8 -0.67 2.43 -2.99
C LEU A 8 0.48 2.11 -3.95
N SER A 9 0.18 2.10 -5.26
CA SER A 9 1.19 2.07 -6.32
C SER A 9 1.85 3.44 -6.41
N ARG A 10 3.19 3.48 -6.48
CA ARG A 10 3.89 4.75 -6.76
C ARG A 10 3.67 5.12 -8.23
N CYS A 11 3.10 6.29 -8.50
CA CYS A 11 3.00 6.82 -9.86
C CYS A 11 4.39 6.81 -10.52
N GLY A 12 4.52 6.14 -11.66
CA GLY A 12 5.76 6.04 -12.43
C GLY A 12 6.78 5.00 -11.96
N GLY A 13 6.46 4.13 -10.98
CA GLY A 13 7.30 3.00 -10.60
C GLY A 13 6.87 1.69 -11.27
N ASP A 14 7.80 0.73 -11.38
CA ASP A 14 7.66 -0.65 -11.94
C ASP A 14 6.55 -1.53 -11.31
N GLY A 15 5.34 -1.03 -11.08
CA GLY A 15 4.25 -1.76 -10.41
C GLY A 15 4.50 -2.06 -8.93
N LYS A 16 5.57 -1.51 -8.33
CA LYS A 16 5.90 -1.72 -6.91
C LYS A 16 4.89 -0.99 -6.02
N LYS A 17 4.04 -1.76 -5.33
CA LYS A 17 3.10 -1.27 -4.31
C LYS A 17 3.84 -1.03 -3.00
N ILE A 18 3.48 0.05 -2.32
CA ILE A 18 4.02 0.45 -1.02
C ILE A 18 2.88 0.54 -0.01
N LEU A 19 3.08 -0.05 1.16
CA LEU A 19 2.11 0.04 2.25
C LEU A 19 2.05 1.48 2.80
N HIS A 20 0.87 2.06 2.81
CA HIS A 20 0.60 3.32 3.51
C HIS A 20 -0.30 3.05 4.70
N LEU A 21 -0.08 3.79 5.77
CA LEU A 21 -0.75 3.69 7.05
C LEU A 21 -1.45 5.01 7.35
N ARG A 22 -2.64 4.96 7.93
CA ARG A 22 -3.27 6.10 8.60
C ARG A 22 -3.83 5.66 9.94
N LEU A 23 -3.68 6.50 10.95
CA LEU A 23 -4.24 6.24 12.28
C LEU A 23 -5.72 6.59 12.36
N ASP A 24 -6.13 7.62 11.61
CA ASP A 24 -7.49 8.13 11.58
C ASP A 24 -7.94 8.38 10.14
N VAL A 25 -9.24 8.31 9.89
CA VAL A 25 -9.84 8.56 8.57
C VAL A 25 -9.54 9.99 8.07
N ASN A 26 -9.42 10.94 9.00
CA ASN A 26 -9.13 12.35 8.72
C ASN A 26 -7.64 12.63 8.48
N LYS A 27 -6.76 11.66 8.69
CA LYS A 27 -5.32 11.84 8.46
C LYS A 27 -4.94 11.38 7.05
N PRO A 28 -3.96 12.05 6.42
CA PRO A 28 -3.46 11.61 5.13
C PRO A 28 -2.82 10.22 5.23
N TRP A 29 -2.79 9.51 4.11
CA TRP A 29 -2.04 8.27 3.99
C TRP A 29 -0.55 8.54 4.09
N VAL A 30 0.11 7.92 5.06
CA VAL A 30 1.54 8.08 5.29
C VAL A 30 2.25 6.78 4.96
N PRO A 31 3.35 6.80 4.19
CA PRO A 31 4.13 5.60 3.92
C PRO A 31 4.57 4.90 5.21
N TYR A 32 4.53 3.56 5.25
CA TYR A 32 4.88 2.78 6.44
C TYR A 32 6.27 3.11 7.00
N TYR A 33 7.25 3.45 6.15
CA TYR A 33 8.62 3.77 6.56
C TYR A 33 8.74 5.07 7.36
N LEU A 34 7.78 5.99 7.27
CA LEU A 34 7.73 7.20 8.11
C LEU A 34 7.13 6.92 9.49
N MET A 35 6.42 5.81 9.65
CA MET A 35 5.82 5.38 10.91
C MET A 35 6.71 4.33 11.59
N ALA A 36 7.90 4.74 12.04
CA ALA A 36 8.88 3.86 12.70
C ALA A 36 8.31 3.04 13.86
N ASN A 37 7.33 3.60 14.59
CA ASN A 37 6.66 2.93 15.71
C ASN A 37 5.86 1.67 15.29
N TYR A 38 5.43 1.61 14.04
CA TYR A 38 4.60 0.53 13.48
C TYR A 38 5.34 -0.27 12.40
N SER A 39 6.30 0.38 11.75
CA SER A 39 7.18 -0.15 10.72
C SER A 39 7.95 -1.37 11.23
N VAL A 40 7.97 -2.42 10.41
CA VAL A 40 8.92 -3.53 10.53
C VAL A 40 9.94 -3.37 9.42
N PRO A 41 11.25 -3.50 9.72
CA PRO A 41 12.27 -3.47 8.69
C PRO A 41 11.95 -4.53 7.63
N ASP A 42 11.90 -4.09 6.37
CA ASP A 42 11.64 -5.01 5.27
C ASP A 42 12.82 -5.96 5.07
N TYR A 43 12.49 -7.20 4.70
CA TYR A 43 13.49 -8.15 4.25
C TYR A 43 14.10 -7.70 2.92
N PRO A 44 15.41 -7.88 2.72
CA PRO A 44 16.08 -7.56 1.46
C PRO A 44 15.77 -8.62 0.39
N ILE A 45 14.49 -8.76 0.02
CA ILE A 45 14.04 -9.68 -1.02
C ILE A 45 13.94 -8.90 -2.34
N PRO A 46 14.70 -9.28 -3.38
CA PRO A 46 14.60 -8.67 -4.70
C PRO A 46 13.18 -8.78 -5.25
N GLY A 47 12.58 -7.66 -5.66
CA GLY A 47 11.22 -7.63 -6.22
C GLY A 47 10.08 -7.75 -5.21
N GLY A 48 10.36 -7.86 -3.91
CA GLY A 48 9.34 -7.91 -2.86
C GLY A 48 8.56 -6.60 -2.71
N SER A 49 7.27 -6.71 -2.38
CA SER A 49 6.43 -5.57 -1.99
C SER A 49 6.95 -4.96 -0.69
N LYS A 50 7.26 -3.66 -0.73
CA LYS A 50 7.77 -2.91 0.43
C LYS A 50 6.67 -2.70 1.46
N GLY A 51 6.88 -3.17 2.68
CA GLY A 51 5.90 -3.13 3.76
C GLY A 51 5.14 -4.44 4.00
N TRP A 52 5.48 -5.56 3.34
CA TRP A 52 4.78 -6.84 3.55
C TRP A 52 4.91 -7.37 4.98
N ALA A 53 6.09 -7.25 5.57
CA ALA A 53 6.31 -7.61 6.97
C ALA A 53 5.49 -6.72 7.92
N THR A 54 5.43 -5.42 7.62
CA THR A 54 4.63 -4.46 8.37
C THR A 54 3.14 -4.78 8.27
N TYR A 55 2.65 -5.11 7.06
CA TYR A 55 1.28 -5.54 6.83
C TYR A 55 0.91 -6.72 7.74
N GLN A 56 1.73 -7.77 7.76
CA GLN A 56 1.46 -8.95 8.59
C GLN A 56 1.38 -8.61 10.08
N LYS A 57 2.29 -7.76 10.57
CA LYS A 57 2.31 -7.32 11.98
C LYS A 57 1.04 -6.53 12.32
N LEU A 58 0.67 -5.58 11.48
CA LEU A 58 -0.49 -4.72 11.73
C LEU A 58 -1.81 -5.47 11.55
N PHE A 59 -1.88 -6.40 10.60
CA PHE A 59 -3.05 -7.24 10.38
C PHE A 59 -3.32 -8.12 11.62
N LYS A 60 -2.27 -8.72 12.19
CA LYS A 60 -2.35 -9.43 13.48
C LYS A 60 -2.74 -8.52 14.64
N ALA A 61 -2.38 -7.24 14.59
CA ALA A 61 -2.76 -6.23 15.58
C ALA A 61 -4.18 -5.66 15.38
N GLY A 62 -4.97 -6.20 14.43
CA GLY A 62 -6.35 -5.78 14.19
C GLY A 62 -6.51 -4.51 13.36
N TRP A 63 -5.47 -4.09 12.63
CA TRP A 63 -5.60 -2.98 11.69
C TRP A 63 -6.42 -3.38 10.47
N LYS A 64 -7.16 -2.41 9.92
CA LYS A 64 -8.04 -2.63 8.76
C LYS A 64 -7.29 -2.38 7.46
N LEU A 65 -7.32 -3.37 6.56
CA LEU A 65 -6.84 -3.21 5.20
C LEU A 65 -7.94 -2.55 4.35
N GLU A 66 -7.73 -1.32 3.95
CA GLU A 66 -8.60 -0.63 3.00
C GLU A 66 -8.21 -1.04 1.57
N PRO A 67 -9.19 -1.33 0.71
CA PRO A 67 -8.92 -1.53 -0.71
C PRO A 67 -8.31 -0.25 -1.26
N THR A 68 -7.20 -0.36 -1.96
CA THR A 68 -6.72 0.77 -2.76
C THR A 68 -7.84 1.22 -3.68
N PRO A 69 -8.19 2.52 -3.71
CA PRO A 69 -8.93 3.03 -4.85
C PRO A 69 -8.02 2.80 -6.04
N GLN A 70 -8.29 1.71 -6.76
CA GLN A 70 -7.80 1.54 -8.11
C GLN A 70 -8.18 2.84 -8.79
N PRO A 71 -7.28 3.52 -9.52
CA PRO A 71 -7.79 4.26 -10.65
C PRO A 71 -8.68 3.25 -11.36
N ALA A 72 -9.93 3.59 -11.62
CA ALA A 72 -10.58 2.97 -12.76
C ALA A 72 -9.61 3.26 -13.90
N PHE A 73 -8.66 2.35 -14.14
CA PHE A 73 -7.92 2.31 -15.38
C PHE A 73 -9.03 1.96 -16.33
N GLN A 74 -9.59 3.03 -16.85
CA GLN A 74 -10.51 3.06 -17.95
C GLN A 74 -9.95 2.05 -18.92
N ASP A 75 -10.72 1.00 -19.11
CA ASP A 75 -10.59 0.08 -20.21
C ASP A 75 -10.71 0.92 -21.49
N GLN A 76 -9.66 1.67 -21.84
CA GLN A 76 -9.41 2.06 -23.21
C GLN A 76 -8.81 0.83 -23.87
N GLN A 77 -9.69 -0.16 -24.08
CA GLN A 77 -9.61 -1.04 -25.21
C GLN A 77 -9.53 -0.15 -26.45
N ILE A 78 -8.30 0.11 -26.90
CA ILE A 78 -8.03 0.63 -28.23
C ILE A 78 -8.42 -0.53 -29.17
N PRO A 79 -9.48 -0.42 -30.01
CA PRO A 79 -9.65 -1.39 -31.07
C PRO A 79 -8.45 -1.26 -32.02
N LYS A 80 -7.68 -2.35 -32.07
CA LYS A 80 -6.61 -2.61 -33.03
C LYS A 80 -7.15 -2.37 -34.44
N ALA A 81 -6.61 -1.36 -35.11
CA ALA A 81 -6.86 -1.13 -36.53
C ALA A 81 -6.38 -2.36 -37.34
N ALA A 82 -7.26 -2.83 -38.23
CA ALA A 82 -6.96 -3.68 -39.37
C ALA A 82 -7.94 -3.32 -40.49
#